data_AF-A0AA86N2D7-F1
#
_entry.id   AF-A0AA86N2D7-F1
#
_cell.length_a   1.000
_cell.length_b   1.000
_cell.length_c   1.000
_cell.angle_alpha   90.00
_cell.angle_beta   90.00
_cell.angle_gamma   90.00
#
_symmetry.space_group_name_H-M   'P 1'
#
loop_
_entity.id
_entity.type
_entity.pdbx_description
1 polymer ?
#
loop_
_entity_poly.entity_id
_entity_poly.type
_entity_poly.pdbx_seq_one_letter_code
_entity_poly.pdbx_strand_id
1 'polypeptide(L)' 'MKTQMMQFRVTEEEKALVEKCAKRAGMEVADYIRVCLLMEMVIDGEVQALKIIGRRIGMKAMDALSRRLKDNPALQ' A
#
# COMPACT_ATOMS: atom_id res chain seq x y z
N MET A 1 -11.42 -2.11 11.04
CA MET A 1 -10.46 -3.23 11.15
C MET A 1 -9.41 -2.83 12.18
N LYS A 2 -9.13 -3.65 13.21
CA LYS A 2 -8.06 -3.32 14.16
C LYS A 2 -6.70 -3.53 13.47
N THR A 3 -5.85 -2.52 13.50
CA THR A 3 -4.48 -2.62 12.99
C THR A 3 -3.56 -3.18 14.07
N GLN A 4 -2.52 -3.88 13.67
CA GLN A 4 -1.45 -4.37 14.54
C GLN A 4 -0.11 -3.82 14.03
N MET A 5 0.82 -3.57 14.96
CA MET A 5 2.15 -3.04 14.63
C MET A 5 3.13 -4.18 14.38
N MET A 6 3.90 -4.09 13.31
CA MET A 6 5.08 -4.91 13.07
C MET A 6 6.31 -4.03 13.18
N GLN A 7 7.30 -4.46 13.96
CA GLN A 7 8.57 -3.76 14.12
C GLN A 7 9.67 -4.57 13.47
N PHE A 8 10.52 -3.89 12.69
CA PHE A 8 11.66 -4.49 12.01
C PHE A 8 12.90 -3.71 12.40
N ARG A 9 14.00 -4.43 12.63
CA ARG A 9 15.33 -3.81 12.71
C ARG A 9 15.91 -3.81 11.31
N VAL A 10 16.45 -2.66 10.93
CA VAL A 10 17.14 -2.46 9.66
C VAL A 10 18.40 -1.66 9.93
N THR A 11 19.39 -1.85 9.09
CA THR A 11 20.57 -1.00 9.02
C THR A 11 20.23 0.36 8.42
N GLU A 12 21.13 1.34 8.58
CA GLU A 12 20.97 2.66 7.95
C GLU A 12 20.97 2.58 6.41
N GLU A 13 21.76 1.66 5.84
CA GLU A 13 21.82 1.44 4.38
C GLU A 13 20.48 0.92 3.85
N GLU A 14 19.91 -0.11 4.49
CA GLU A 14 18.60 -0.67 4.14
C GLU A 14 17.51 0.39 4.25
N LYS A 15 17.51 1.16 5.35
CA LYS A 15 16.55 2.24 5.57
C LYS A 15 16.61 3.29 4.47
N ALA A 16 17.81 3.79 4.15
CA ALA A 16 17.99 4.81 3.12
C ALA A 16 17.53 4.31 1.73
N LEU A 17 17.82 3.05 1.40
CA LEU A 17 17.38 2.45 0.14
C LEU A 17 15.86 2.32 0.08
N VAL A 18 15.23 1.84 1.15
CA VAL A 18 13.76 1.69 1.23
C VAL A 18 13.08 3.06 1.13
N GLU A 19 13.56 4.07 1.84
CA GLU A 19 13.03 5.44 1.79
C GLU A 19 13.13 6.04 0.38
N LYS A 20 14.28 5.89 -0.28
CA LYS A 20 14.48 6.32 -1.67
C LYS A 20 13.49 5.64 -2.63
N CYS A 21 13.31 4.34 -2.50
CA CYS A 21 12.40 3.57 -3.35
C CYS A 21 10.92 3.92 -3.10
N ALA A 22 10.52 4.07 -1.83
CA ALA A 22 9.18 4.50 -1.45
C ALA A 22 8.85 5.89 -2.00
N LYS A 23 9.78 6.84 -1.88
CA LYS A 23 9.66 8.18 -2.46
C LYS A 23 9.49 8.13 -3.98
N ARG A 24 10.31 7.33 -4.68
CA ARG A 24 10.20 7.14 -6.14
C ARG A 24 8.85 6.55 -6.55
N ALA A 25 8.28 5.68 -5.72
CA ALA A 25 6.95 5.10 -5.95
C ALA A 25 5.79 6.04 -5.53
N GLY A 26 6.08 7.21 -4.95
CA GLY A 26 5.05 8.12 -4.42
C GLY A 26 4.27 7.53 -3.24
N MET A 27 4.93 6.71 -2.42
CA MET A 27 4.32 5.97 -1.32
C MET A 27 5.00 6.28 0.01
N GLU A 28 4.23 6.25 1.09
CA GLU A 28 4.78 6.18 2.45
C GLU A 28 5.61 4.90 2.63
N VAL A 29 6.70 4.98 3.39
CA VAL A 29 7.62 3.85 3.62
C VAL A 29 6.88 2.60 4.11
N ALA A 30 6.00 2.75 5.09
CA ALA A 30 5.21 1.63 5.61
C ALA A 30 4.22 1.06 4.59
N ASP A 31 3.71 1.87 3.67
CA ASP A 31 2.85 1.42 2.57
C ASP A 31 3.66 0.60 1.56
N TYR A 32 4.84 1.12 1.19
CA TYR A 32 5.77 0.51 0.25
C TYR A 32 6.24 -0.87 0.74
N ILE A 33 6.76 -0.95 1.97
CA ILE A 33 7.24 -2.21 2.57
C ILE A 33 6.12 -3.26 2.56
N ARG A 34 4.90 -2.90 2.99
CA ARG A 34 3.77 -3.85 3.01
C ARG A 34 3.37 -4.33 1.61
N VAL A 35 3.44 -3.46 0.60
CA VAL A 35 3.15 -3.88 -0.78
C VAL A 35 4.24 -4.82 -1.29
N CYS A 36 5.51 -4.50 -1.08
CA CYS A 36 6.62 -5.37 -1.47
C CYS A 36 6.50 -6.76 -0.83
N LEU A 37 6.26 -6.84 0.48
CA LEU A 37 6.09 -8.12 1.20
C LEU A 37 4.91 -8.94 0.66
N LEU A 38 3.76 -8.30 0.44
CA LEU A 38 2.58 -9.00 -0.07
C LEU A 38 2.76 -9.41 -1.55
N MET A 39 3.44 -8.60 -2.36
CA MET A 39 3.72 -8.93 -3.76
C MET A 39 4.65 -10.14 -3.88
N GLU A 40 5.66 -10.24 -3.01
CA GLU A 40 6.53 -11.42 -2.95
C GLU A 40 5.72 -12.69 -2.66
N MET A 41 4.83 -12.64 -1.67
CA MET A 41 3.92 -13.76 -1.37
C MET A 41 3.02 -14.12 -2.57
N VAL A 42 2.58 -13.12 -3.35
CA VAL A 42 1.80 -13.38 -4.58
C VAL A 42 2.65 -14.09 -5.63
N ILE A 43 3.90 -13.69 -5.81
CA ILE A 43 4.84 -14.34 -6.73
C ILE A 43 5.06 -15.80 -6.33
N ASP A 44 5.13 -16.08 -5.03
CA ASP A 44 5.20 -17.43 -4.46
C ASP A 44 3.88 -18.21 -4.51
N GLY A 45 2.79 -17.60 -5.02
CA GLY A 45 1.50 -18.25 -5.22
C GLY A 45 0.52 -18.19 -4.04
N GLU A 46 0.79 -17.38 -3.01
CA GLU A 46 -0.12 -17.22 -1.86
C GLU A 46 -1.38 -16.42 -2.24
N VAL A 47 -2.47 -17.14 -2.46
CA VAL A 47 -3.76 -16.59 -2.90
C VAL A 47 -4.34 -15.61 -1.87
N GLN A 48 -4.06 -15.75 -0.58
CA GLN A 48 -4.51 -14.79 0.43
C GLN A 48 -3.85 -13.42 0.25
N ALA A 49 -2.57 -13.37 -0.12
CA ALA A 49 -1.88 -12.11 -0.40
C ALA A 49 -2.51 -11.37 -1.59
N LEU A 50 -2.88 -12.11 -2.64
CA LEU A 50 -3.58 -11.55 -3.80
C LEU A 50 -4.93 -10.92 -3.41
N LYS A 51 -5.71 -11.61 -2.57
CA LYS A 51 -6.99 -11.09 -2.06
C LYS A 51 -6.80 -9.81 -1.24
N ILE A 52 -5.76 -9.75 -0.42
CA ILE A 52 -5.45 -8.58 0.40
C ILE A 52 -5.06 -7.38 -0.48
N ILE A 53 -4.17 -7.57 -1.45
CA ILE A 53 -3.76 -6.52 -2.39
C ILE A 53 -4.95 -6.01 -3.21
N GLY A 54 -5.77 -6.92 -3.76
CA GLY A 54 -6.94 -6.57 -4.56
C GLY A 54 -7.93 -5.69 -3.79
N ARG A 55 -8.23 -6.04 -2.53
CA ARG A 55 -9.08 -5.20 -1.66
C ARG A 55 -8.49 -3.81 -1.43
N ARG A 56 -7.17 -3.73 -1.25
CA ARG A 56 -6.48 -2.46 -0.98
C ARG A 56 -6.48 -1.52 -2.19
N ILE A 57 -6.23 -2.05 -3.39
CA ILE A 57 -6.32 -1.27 -4.64
C ILE A 57 -7.77 -0.82 -4.86
N GLY A 58 -8.73 -1.73 -4.67
CA GLY A 58 -10.16 -1.42 -4.77
C GLY A 58 -10.57 -0.29 -3.84
N MET A 59 -10.14 -0.32 -2.57
CA MET A 59 -10.40 0.77 -1.62
C MET A 59 -9.79 2.11 -2.07
N LYS A 60 -8.53 2.13 -2.52
CA LYS A 60 -7.88 3.38 -2.99
C LYS A 60 -8.62 3.96 -4.21
N ALA A 61 -9.10 3.12 -5.13
CA ALA A 61 -9.89 3.55 -6.28
C ALA A 61 -11.26 4.14 -5.85
N MET A 62 -11.94 3.49 -4.90
CA MET A 62 -13.21 3.98 -4.35
C MET A 62 -13.04 5.29 -3.56
N ASP A 63 -11.97 5.45 -2.79
CA ASP A 63 -11.66 6.70 -2.08
C ASP A 63 -11.35 7.86 -3.05
N ALA A 64 -10.67 7.58 -4.16
CA ALA A 64 -10.43 8.56 -5.21
C ALA A 64 -11.73 8.98 -5.89
N LEU A 65 -12.63 8.04 -6.17
CA LEU A 65 -13.95 8.30 -6.73
C LEU A 65 -14.84 9.11 -5.77
N SER A 66 -14.89 8.73 -4.49
CA SER A 66 -15.67 9.43 -3.46
C SER A 66 -15.23 10.88 -3.29
N ARG A 67 -13.92 11.15 -3.32
CA ARG A 67 -13.39 12.54 -3.30
C ARG A 67 -13.86 13.34 -4.51
N ARG A 68 -13.73 12.78 -5.72
CA ARG A 68 -14.21 13.45 -6.95
C ARG A 68 -15.72 13.76 -6.93
N LEU A 69 -16.53 12.86 -6.39
CA LEU A 69 -17.98 13.06 -6.26
C LEU A 69 -18.34 14.11 -5.19
N LYS A 70 -17.53 14.26 -4.13
CA LYS A 70 -17.70 15.31 -3.12
C LYS A 70 -17.24 16.68 -3.64
N ASP A 71 -16.18 16.70 -4.42
CA ASP A 71 -15.59 17.93 -4.96
C ASP A 71 -16.35 18.44 -6.20
N ASN A 72 -17.27 17.65 -6.76
CA ASN A 72 -18.09 18.03 -7.91
C ASN A 72 -19.58 17.67 -7.70
N PRO A 73 -20.36 18.53 -7.02
CA PRO A 73 -21.76 18.27 -6.68
C PRO A 73 -22.70 18.20 -7.89
N ALA A 74 -22.22 18.47 -9.11
CA ALA A 74 -22.99 18.33 -10.37
C ALA A 74 -23.13 16.87 -10.85
N LEU A 75 -22.54 15.89 -10.15
CA LEU A 75 -22.62 14.45 -10.45
C LEU A 75 -23.44 13.66 -9.41
N GLN A 76 -24.18 14.34 -8.52
CA GLN A 76 -25.15 13.72 -7.60
C GLN A 76 -26.55 13.66 -8.21
#